data_AF-A0A7S6RC72-F1
#
_entry.id   AF-A0A7S6RC72-F1
#
_cell.length_a   1.000
_cell.length_b   1.000
_cell.length_c   1.000
_cell.angle_alpha   90.00
_cell.angle_beta   90.00
_cell.angle_gamma   90.00
#
_symmetry.space_group_name_H-M   'P 1'
#
loop_
_entity.id
_entity.type
_entity.pdbx_description
1 polymer ?
#
loop_
_entity_poly.entity_id
_entity_poly.type
_entity_poly.pdbx_seq_one_letter_code
_entity_poly.pdbx_strand_id
1 'polypeptide(L)' 'MPSNLQFEDIQEVRILPGNQYLCADFLNQKEFAINHYLNPGKALAIDPGIKNWLSCVSNPGTGFIFDGRKVKSLNQC' A
#
# COMPACT_ATOMS: atom_id res chain seq x y z
N MET A 1 -22.73 13.82 2.34
CA MET A 1 -22.12 12.52 2.69
C MET A 1 -21.00 12.25 1.69
N PRO A 2 -19.82 11.74 2.11
CA PRO A 2 -18.72 11.46 1.18
C PRO A 2 -19.16 10.46 0.11
N SER A 3 -18.84 10.72 -1.15
CA SER A 3 -19.27 9.87 -2.28
C SER A 3 -18.42 8.60 -2.44
N ASN A 4 -17.31 8.48 -1.72
CA ASN A 4 -16.35 7.39 -1.81
C ASN A 4 -16.51 6.32 -0.72
N LEU A 5 -17.58 6.37 0.07
CA LEU A 5 -17.89 5.43 1.15
C LEU A 5 -19.12 4.59 0.77
N GLN A 6 -18.98 3.27 0.89
CA GLN A 6 -20.12 2.34 0.95
C GLN A 6 -20.51 2.23 2.42
N PHE A 7 -21.70 2.70 2.78
CA PHE A 7 -22.10 2.82 4.18
C PHE A 7 -22.43 1.47 4.81
N GLU A 8 -22.78 0.51 3.97
CA GLU A 8 -23.11 -0.87 4.32
C GLU A 8 -21.88 -1.63 4.86
N ASP A 9 -20.68 -1.22 4.47
CA ASP A 9 -19.41 -1.86 4.88
C ASP A 9 -18.85 -1.31 6.20
N ILE A 10 -19.43 -0.21 6.70
CA ILE A 10 -18.94 0.49 7.88
C ILE A 10 -19.39 -0.25 9.13
N GLN A 11 -18.42 -0.67 9.93
CA GLN A 11 -18.69 -1.39 11.17
C GLN A 11 -18.62 -0.50 12.39
N GLU A 12 -17.72 0.47 12.36
CA GLU A 12 -17.50 1.38 13.48
C GLU A 12 -17.19 2.77 12.94
N VAL A 13 -17.80 3.78 13.58
CA VAL A 13 -17.44 5.18 13.38
C VAL A 13 -16.87 5.69 14.69
N ARG A 14 -15.61 6.16 14.66
CA ARG A 14 -14.96 6.76 15.82
C ARG A 14 -14.86 8.26 15.63
N ILE A 15 -15.24 9.01 16.67
CA ILE A 15 -15.03 10.45 16.72
C ILE A 15 -13.78 10.71 17.55
N LEU A 16 -12.73 11.19 16.89
CA LEU A 16 -11.43 11.44 17.51
C LEU A 16 -11.19 12.94 17.67
N PRO A 17 -10.75 13.40 18.85
CA PRO A 17 -10.36 14.79 19.04
C PRO A 17 -8.99 15.08 18.39
N GLY A 18 -8.94 16.17 17.62
CA GLY A 18 -7.72 16.79 17.10
C GLY A 18 -7.55 18.22 17.64
N ASN A 19 -6.47 18.89 17.24
CA ASN A 19 -6.25 20.29 17.64
C ASN A 19 -7.26 21.22 16.96
N GLN A 20 -8.33 21.59 17.67
CA GLN A 20 -9.43 22.43 17.19
C GLN A 20 -10.33 21.78 16.11
N TYR A 21 -10.35 20.46 16.03
CA TYR A 21 -11.29 19.73 15.17
C TYR A 21 -11.67 18.38 15.76
N LEU A 22 -12.75 17.80 15.24
CA LEU A 22 -13.12 16.41 15.45
C LEU A 22 -12.98 15.68 14.11
N CYS A 23 -12.31 14.53 14.11
CA CYS A 23 -12.22 13.65 12.97
C CYS A 23 -13.22 12.50 13.11
N ALA A 24 -13.89 12.14 12.02
CA ALA A 24 -14.70 10.93 11.95
C ALA A 24 -13.90 9.86 11.18
N ASP A 25 -13.46 8.83 11.90
CA ASP A 25 -12.83 7.65 11.33
C ASP A 25 -13.91 6.62 11.01
N PHE A 26 -14.01 6.22 9.75
CA PHE A 26 -14.91 5.16 9.29
C PHE A 26 -14.10 3.87 9.15
N LEU A 27 -14.33 2.91 10.05
CA LEU A 27 -13.64 1.64 10.06
C LEU A 27 -14.48 0.57 9.37
N ASN A 28 -13.85 -0.10 8.41
CA ASN A 28 -14.42 -1.25 7.70
C ASN A 28 -13.58 -2.49 8.05
N GLN A 29 -14.20 -3.67 8.12
CA GLN A 29 -13.39 -4.89 8.10
C GLN A 29 -12.78 -5.05 6.72
N LYS A 30 -11.47 -5.20 6.70
CA LYS A 30 -10.78 -5.62 5.49
C LYS A 30 -11.09 -7.10 5.30
N GLU A 31 -11.72 -7.46 4.18
CA GLU A 31 -11.72 -8.86 3.77
C GLU A 31 -10.27 -9.34 3.72
N PHE A 32 -9.99 -10.48 4.35
CA PHE A 32 -8.67 -11.09 4.23
C PHE A 32 -8.36 -11.23 2.75
N ALA A 33 -7.15 -10.82 2.35
CA ALA A 33 -6.70 -10.98 0.99
C ALA A 33 -7.02 -12.40 0.55
N ILE A 34 -7.64 -12.53 -0.63
CA ILE A 34 -7.92 -13.83 -1.23
C ILE A 34 -6.65 -14.66 -1.08
N ASN A 35 -6.78 -15.82 -0.42
CA ASN A 35 -5.67 -16.76 -0.30
C ASN A 35 -5.36 -17.25 -1.71
N HIS A 36 -4.47 -16.55 -2.39
CA HIS A 36 -3.97 -17.00 -3.67
C HIS A 36 -3.12 -18.25 -3.39
N TYR A 37 -3.42 -19.34 -4.08
CA TYR A 37 -2.53 -20.51 -4.12
C TYR A 37 -1.25 -20.11 -4.85
N LEU A 38 -0.30 -19.54 -4.12
CA LEU A 38 1.01 -19.17 -4.62
C LEU A 38 1.90 -20.41 -4.71
N ASN A 39 2.79 -20.44 -5.70
CA ASN A 39 3.79 -21.50 -5.82
C ASN A 39 4.98 -21.19 -4.89
N PRO A 40 5.26 -22.02 -3.85
CA PRO A 40 6.36 -21.77 -2.92
C PRO A 40 7.76 -21.81 -3.55
N GLY A 41 7.88 -22.46 -4.71
CA GLY A 41 9.11 -22.48 -5.50
C GLY A 41 9.33 -21.23 -6.34
N LYS A 42 8.42 -20.25 -6.32
CA LYS A 42 8.59 -18.95 -6.97
C LYS A 42 8.92 -17.88 -5.94
N ALA A 43 9.93 -17.08 -6.23
CA ALA A 43 10.37 -15.98 -5.38
C ALA A 43 10.57 -14.71 -6.22
N LEU A 44 10.31 -13.55 -5.60
CA LEU A 44 10.61 -12.23 -6.14
C LEU A 44 11.60 -11.55 -5.18
N ALA A 45 12.82 -11.31 -5.64
CA ALA A 45 13.78 -10.45 -4.97
C ALA A 45 13.47 -8.99 -5.28
N ILE A 46 13.51 -8.14 -4.25
CA ILE A 46 13.25 -6.71 -4.34
C ILE A 46 14.43 -5.99 -3.69
N ASP A 47 15.17 -5.22 -4.47
CA ASP A 47 16.38 -4.52 -4.03
C ASP A 47 16.22 -3.00 -4.24
N PRO A 48 16.32 -2.18 -3.19
CA PRO A 48 16.35 -0.72 -3.32
C PRO A 48 17.59 -0.22 -4.06
N GLY A 49 17.39 0.42 -5.20
CA GLY A 49 18.49 0.91 -6.04
C GLY A 49 18.96 2.33 -5.67
N ILE A 50 20.06 2.79 -6.28
CA ILE A 50 20.51 4.20 -6.20
C ILE A 50 19.82 5.04 -7.27
N LYS A 51 19.93 4.62 -8.55
CA LYS A 51 19.40 5.36 -9.73
C LYS A 51 17.93 5.07 -10.04
N ASN A 52 17.42 3.94 -9.55
CA ASN A 52 16.00 3.55 -9.56
C ASN A 52 15.50 3.41 -8.13
N TRP A 53 14.19 3.28 -7.92
CA TRP A 53 13.67 3.06 -6.57
C TRP A 53 13.82 1.61 -6.16
N LEU A 54 13.37 0.69 -7.00
CA LEU A 54 13.47 -0.76 -6.76
C LEU A 54 13.90 -1.49 -8.03
N SER A 55 14.76 -2.47 -7.88
CA SER A 55 15.08 -3.50 -8.86
C SER A 55 14.41 -4.79 -8.42
N CYS A 56 13.57 -5.37 -9.27
CA CYS A 56 12.80 -6.55 -8.93
C CYS A 56 13.17 -7.69 -9.89
N VAL A 57 13.57 -8.85 -9.35
CA VAL A 57 13.96 -10.02 -10.14
C VAL A 57 13.31 -11.27 -9.58
N SER A 58 12.66 -12.04 -10.45
CA SER A 58 12.06 -13.32 -10.10
C SER A 58 13.04 -14.47 -10.33
N ASN A 59 12.90 -15.56 -9.58
CA ASN A 59 13.76 -16.74 -9.76
C ASN A 59 13.68 -17.41 -11.16
N PRO A 60 12.63 -17.24 -11.99
CA PRO A 60 12.67 -17.68 -13.39
C PRO A 60 13.43 -16.73 -14.34
N GLY A 61 13.97 -15.61 -13.83
CA GLY A 61 14.81 -14.68 -14.58
C GLY A 61 14.09 -13.46 -15.16
N THR A 62 12.79 -13.30 -14.93
CA THR A 62 12.07 -12.07 -15.33
C THR A 62 12.32 -10.95 -14.33
N GLY A 63 12.56 -9.72 -14.82
CA GLY A 63 12.78 -8.57 -13.95
C GLY A 63 12.17 -7.28 -14.47
N PHE A 64 12.02 -6.30 -13.57
CA PHE A 64 11.55 -4.96 -13.88
C PHE A 64 12.16 -3.93 -12.93
N ILE A 65 12.16 -2.67 -13.37
CA ILE A 65 12.65 -1.53 -12.61
C ILE A 65 11.47 -0.66 -12.23
N PHE A 66 11.38 -0.31 -10.95
CA PHE A 66 10.43 0.69 -10.47
C PHE A 66 11.13 2.05 -10.39
N ASP A 67 10.69 3.00 -11.21
CA ASP A 67 11.17 4.39 -11.14
C ASP A 67 10.47 5.09 -9.97
N GLY A 68 11.25 5.70 -9.08
CA GLY A 68 10.74 6.50 -7.98
C GLY A 68 11.46 7.84 -7.87
N ARG A 69 11.92 8.40 -9.00
CA ARG A 69 12.57 9.72 -9.06
C ARG A 69 11.82 10.78 -8.25
N LYS A 70 10.50 10.86 -8.37
CA LYS A 70 9.66 11.84 -7.63
C LYS A 70 9.66 11.60 -6.11
N VAL A 71 9.64 10.35 -5.67
CA VAL A 71 9.68 10.01 -4.23
C VAL A 71 11.07 10.31 -3.66
N LYS A 72 12.12 9.96 -4.42
CA LYS A 72 13.50 10.23 -4.03
C LYS A 72 13.82 11.72 -3.97
N SER A 73 13.29 12.54 -4.88
CA SER A 73 13.50 14.00 -4.85
C SER A 73 12.87 14.68 -3.63
N LEU A 74 11.82 14.10 -3.05
CA LEU A 74 11.20 14.62 -1.82
C LEU A 74 11.96 14.23 -0.55
N ASN A 75 12.74 13.15 -0.61
CA ASN A 75 13.46 12.59 0.54
C ASN A 75 14.96 12.89 0.53
N GLN A 76 15.45 13.67 -0.44
CA GLN A 76 16.81 14.22 -0.43
C GLN A 76 16.77 15.64 0.12
N CYS A 77 16.79 15.72 1.46
CA CYS A 77 17.23 16.93 2.16
C CYS A 77 18.75 17.00 2.18
#